data_AF-A0A4Y2I2T2-F1
#
_entry.id   AF-A0A4Y2I2T2-F1
#
_cell.length_a   1.000
_cell.length_b   1.000
_cell.length_c   1.000
_cell.angle_alpha   90.00
_cell.angle_beta   90.00
_cell.angle_gamma   90.00
#
_symmetry.space_group_name_H-M   'P 1'
#
loop_
_entity.id
_entity.type
_entity.pdbx_description
1 polymer ?
#
loop_
_entity_poly.entity_id
_entity_poly.type
_entity_poly.pdbx_seq_one_letter_code
_entity_poly.pdbx_strand_id
1 'polypeptide(L)'
;MINTWQKNWDESKTGRKVHDILTKVSLSPSNWGRTEMLFFTGHGTFQYYLKRFHLSHTSNCSCGEEGTPIHYATDCILTTSWHMSKPSAYLEKE
;
A
#
# COMPACT_ATOMS: atom_id res chain seq x y z
N MET A 1 -1.51 -6.16 -27.12
CA MET A 1 -1.11 -5.13 -26.13
C MET A 1 -1.47 -5.55 -24.71
N ILE A 2 -2.75 -5.66 -24.34
CA ILE A 2 -3.16 -6.04 -22.97
C ILE A 2 -2.59 -7.40 -22.50
N ASN A 3 -2.53 -8.41 -23.39
CA ASN A 3 -1.94 -9.72 -23.06
C ASN A 3 -0.43 -9.64 -22.76
N THR A 4 0.29 -8.73 -23.41
CA THR A 4 1.72 -8.50 -23.12
C THR A 4 1.89 -7.84 -21.76
N TRP A 5 1.01 -6.89 -21.41
CA TRP A 5 0.97 -6.27 -20.08
C TRP A 5 0.62 -7.28 -19.00
N GLN A 6 -0.36 -8.16 -19.24
CA GLN A 6 -0.70 -9.24 -18.32
C GLN A 6 0.50 -10.16 -18.06
N LYS A 7 1.17 -10.61 -19.14
CA LYS A 7 2.36 -11.45 -19.02
C LYS A 7 3.44 -10.78 -18.18
N ASN A 8 3.74 -9.51 -18.45
CA ASN A 8 4.73 -8.76 -17.66
C ASN A 8 4.30 -8.59 -16.20
N TRP A 9 3.00 -8.42 -15.95
CA TRP A 9 2.45 -8.29 -14.60
C TRP A 9 2.61 -9.60 -13.81
N ASP A 10 2.32 -10.74 -14.44
CA ASP A 10 2.46 -12.06 -13.85
C ASP A 10 3.93 -12.44 -13.58
N GLU A 11 4.84 -12.08 -14.49
CA GLU A 11 6.28 -12.39 -14.39
C GLU A 11 7.05 -11.41 -13.49
N SER A 12 6.48 -10.24 -13.17
CA SER A 12 7.14 -9.22 -12.35
C SER A 12 7.38 -9.70 -10.92
N LYS A 13 8.55 -9.36 -10.38
CA LYS A 13 8.91 -9.56 -8.96
C LYS A 13 8.57 -8.34 -8.09
N THR A 14 8.29 -7.18 -8.68
CA THR A 14 7.90 -5.96 -7.97
C THR A 14 6.38 -5.82 -7.95
N GLY A 15 5.84 -5.15 -6.94
CA GLY A 15 4.39 -4.91 -6.83
C GLY A 15 3.56 -6.18 -6.56
N ARG A 16 4.18 -7.28 -6.10
CA ARG A 16 3.49 -8.56 -5.86
C ARG A 16 2.27 -8.46 -4.94
N LYS A 17 2.33 -7.63 -3.89
CA LYS A 17 1.18 -7.37 -3.00
C LYS A 17 -0.02 -6.81 -3.77
N VAL A 18 0.21 -5.89 -4.72
CA VAL A 18 -0.84 -5.34 -5.58
C VAL A 18 -1.31 -6.38 -6.58
N HIS A 19 -0.41 -7.23 -7.10
CA HIS A 19 -0.77 -8.34 -8.00
C HIS A 19 -1.73 -9.33 -7.34
N ASP A 20 -1.48 -9.69 -6.09
CA ASP A 20 -2.32 -10.64 -5.36
C ASP A 20 -3.76 -10.14 -5.18
N ILE A 21 -4.00 -8.83 -5.29
CA ILE A 21 -5.33 -8.20 -5.24
C ILE A 21 -5.88 -7.95 -6.65
N LEU A 22 -5.05 -7.40 -7.55
CA LEU A 22 -5.35 -7.13 -8.95
C LEU A 22 -4.62 -8.11 -9.85
N THR A 23 -5.10 -9.34 -9.88
CA THR A 23 -4.45 -10.41 -10.66
C THR A 23 -4.55 -10.22 -12.17
N LYS A 24 -5.51 -9.39 -12.63
CA LYS A 24 -5.72 -9.11 -14.06
C LYS A 24 -5.53 -7.63 -14.37
N VAL A 25 -4.74 -7.35 -15.41
CA VAL A 25 -4.65 -6.00 -15.98
C VAL A 25 -5.94 -5.66 -16.73
N SER A 26 -6.36 -4.40 -16.63
CA SER A 26 -7.54 -3.88 -17.30
C SER A 26 -7.23 -2.50 -17.87
N LEU A 27 -7.89 -2.16 -18.99
CA LEU A 27 -7.91 -0.80 -19.53
C LEU A 27 -8.92 0.09 -18.80
N SER A 28 -9.85 -0.51 -18.06
CA SER A 28 -10.78 0.24 -17.21
C SER A 28 -10.09 0.57 -15.89
N PRO A 29 -10.25 1.81 -15.37
CA PRO A 29 -9.71 2.17 -14.08
C PRO A 29 -10.33 1.31 -12.97
N SER A 30 -9.55 0.99 -11.94
CA SER A 30 -10.12 0.36 -10.74
C SER A 30 -11.01 1.37 -10.02
N ASN A 31 -12.02 0.87 -9.31
CA ASN A 31 -12.88 1.66 -8.44
C ASN A 31 -12.26 1.90 -7.05
N TRP A 32 -10.93 1.84 -6.94
CA TRP A 32 -10.24 2.05 -5.68
C TRP A 32 -10.30 3.52 -5.29
N GLY A 33 -10.66 3.79 -4.03
CA GLY A 33 -10.55 5.13 -3.48
C GLY A 33 -9.09 5.55 -3.29
N ARG A 34 -8.91 6.82 -2.93
CA ARG A 34 -7.57 7.40 -2.71
C ARG A 34 -6.81 6.64 -1.61
N THR A 35 -7.50 6.29 -0.54
CA THR A 35 -6.92 5.63 0.63
C THR A 35 -6.45 4.21 0.30
N GLU A 36 -7.29 3.44 -0.37
CA GLU A 36 -7.02 2.08 -0.84
C GLU A 36 -5.78 2.08 -1.74
N MET A 37 -5.73 3.02 -2.69
CA MET A 37 -4.60 3.15 -3.61
C MET A 37 -3.29 3.45 -2.88
N LEU A 38 -3.29 4.38 -1.93
CA LEU A 38 -2.10 4.68 -1.12
C LEU A 38 -1.67 3.45 -0.30
N PHE A 39 -2.61 2.79 0.37
CA PHE A 39 -2.36 1.62 1.19
C PHE A 39 -1.79 0.44 0.39
N PHE A 40 -2.49 -0.02 -0.65
CA PHE A 40 -2.10 -1.23 -1.39
C PHE A 40 -0.79 -1.07 -2.15
N THR A 41 -0.53 0.12 -2.67
CA THR A 41 0.72 0.40 -3.37
C THR A 41 1.88 0.68 -2.41
N GLY A 42 1.58 0.93 -1.13
CA GLY A 42 2.56 1.41 -0.15
C GLY A 42 3.17 2.77 -0.51
N HIS A 43 2.60 3.46 -1.52
CA HIS A 43 3.03 4.77 -1.95
C HIS A 43 2.24 5.83 -1.19
N GLY A 44 2.94 6.85 -0.70
CA GLY A 44 2.34 7.93 0.06
C GLY A 44 3.33 8.50 1.08
N THR A 45 2.84 9.38 1.93
CA THR A 45 3.61 9.99 3.01
C THR A 45 3.71 9.07 4.23
N PHE A 46 4.02 7.79 4.00
CA PHE A 46 4.26 6.83 5.08
C PHE A 46 5.71 6.98 5.57
N GLN A 47 5.88 7.31 6.84
CA GLN A 47 7.21 7.61 7.40
C GLN A 47 8.16 6.42 7.30
N TYR A 48 7.65 5.19 7.44
CA TYR A 48 8.43 3.98 7.19
C TYR A 48 9.04 3.95 5.78
N TYR A 49 8.24 4.29 4.76
CA TYR A 49 8.70 4.33 3.37
C TYR A 49 9.70 5.48 3.15
N LEU A 50 9.41 6.68 3.67
CA LEU A 50 10.34 7.82 3.56
C LEU A 50 11.69 7.52 4.21
N LYS A 51 11.71 6.82 5.35
CA LYS A 51 12.95 6.38 6.00
C LYS A 51 13.72 5.38 5.15
N ARG A 52 13.04 4.40 4.55
CA ARG A 52 13.64 3.39 3.65
C ARG A 52 14.37 4.02 2.46
N PHE A 53 13.85 5.12 1.91
CA PHE A 53 14.46 5.85 0.80
C PHE A 53 15.38 6.99 1.24
N HIS A 54 15.72 7.07 2.53
CA HIS A 54 16.57 8.12 3.10
C HIS A 54 16.03 9.55 2.91
N LEU A 55 14.71 9.70 2.75
CA LEU A 55 14.01 10.98 2.65
C LEU A 55 13.54 11.49 4.03
N SER A 56 13.51 10.62 5.04
CA SER A 56 13.20 10.97 6.43
C SER A 56 14.23 10.38 7.38
N HIS A 57 14.46 11.07 8.51
CA HIS A 57 15.33 10.60 9.57
C HIS A 57 14.63 9.61 10.53
N THR A 58 13.30 9.52 10.49
CA THR A 58 12.51 8.65 11.37
C THR A 58 11.51 7.82 10.56
N SER A 59 11.25 6.59 11.01
CA SER A 59 10.15 5.76 10.50
C SER A 59 8.82 6.02 11.22
N ASN A 60 8.83 6.81 12.29
CA ASN A 60 7.65 7.00 13.14
C ASN A 60 6.66 8.01 12.53
N CYS A 61 5.38 7.68 12.64
CA CYS A 61 4.26 8.57 12.40
C CYS A 61 4.28 9.74 13.39
N SER A 62 3.63 10.85 13.03
CA SER A 62 3.45 12.01 13.91
C SER A 62 2.65 11.71 15.19
N CYS A 63 1.95 10.56 15.25
CA CYS A 63 1.30 10.11 16.48
C CYS A 63 2.23 9.33 17.43
N GLY A 64 3.50 9.11 17.07
CA GLY A 64 4.52 8.47 17.90
C GLY A 64 4.84 7.02 17.54
N GLU A 65 3.90 6.29 16.95
CA GLU A 65 4.04 4.88 16.55
C GLU A 65 4.77 4.70 15.22
N GLU A 66 5.11 3.47 14.84
CA GLU A 66 5.75 3.18 13.55
C GLU A 66 4.83 3.55 12.38
N GLY A 67 5.34 4.36 11.44
CA GLY A 67 4.57 4.94 10.35
C GLY A 67 4.42 4.02 9.14
N THR A 68 4.02 2.78 9.38
CA THR A 68 3.71 1.77 8.35
C THR A 68 2.37 2.06 7.66
N PRO A 69 2.17 1.65 6.40
CA PRO A 69 0.87 1.75 5.75
C PRO A 69 -0.28 1.14 6.58
N ILE A 70 -0.05 -0.01 7.22
CA ILE A 70 -1.08 -0.68 8.03
C ILE A 70 -1.46 0.11 9.28
N HIS A 71 -0.49 0.74 9.94
CA HIS A 71 -0.75 1.63 11.07
C HIS A 71 -1.66 2.79 10.64
N TYR A 72 -1.33 3.46 9.54
CA TYR A 72 -2.15 4.56 9.01
C TYR A 72 -3.56 4.10 8.61
N ALA A 73 -3.69 2.90 8.05
CA ALA A 73 -4.98 2.40 7.59
C ALA A 73 -5.88 1.89 8.71
N THR A 74 -5.35 1.48 9.87
CA THR A 74 -6.15 0.71 10.86
C THR A 74 -6.05 1.21 12.30
N ASP A 75 -4.97 1.90 12.68
CA ASP A 75 -4.67 2.17 14.09
C ASP A 75 -4.36 3.66 14.39
N CYS A 76 -3.92 4.45 13.40
CA CYS A 76 -3.46 5.82 13.64
C CYS A 76 -4.61 6.78 14.01
N ILE A 77 -4.48 7.47 15.13
CA ILE A 77 -5.48 8.45 15.59
C ILE A 77 -5.64 9.65 14.63
N LEU A 78 -4.63 9.93 13.80
CA LEU A 78 -4.66 11.04 12.85
C LEU A 78 -5.45 10.70 11.57
N THR A 79 -5.82 9.43 11.39
CA THR A 79 -6.47 8.91 10.17
C THR A 79 -7.80 8.23 10.44
N THR A 80 -8.37 8.41 11.64
CA THR A 80 -9.59 7.73 12.09
C THR A 80 -10.78 7.91 11.14
N SER A 81 -10.87 9.03 10.42
CA SER A 81 -11.96 9.28 9.46
C SER A 81 -11.95 8.35 8.24
N TRP A 82 -10.87 7.62 8.00
CA TRP A 82 -10.72 6.71 6.86
C TRP A 82 -10.14 5.34 7.24
N HIS A 83 -10.28 4.95 8.51
CA HIS A 83 -9.85 3.62 8.96
C HIS A 83 -10.56 2.51 8.18
N MET A 84 -9.75 1.56 7.73
CA MET A 84 -10.17 0.34 7.10
C MET A 84 -10.23 -0.78 8.14
N SER A 85 -10.95 -1.86 7.81
CA SER A 85 -10.89 -3.08 8.62
C SER A 85 -9.48 -3.65 8.58
N LYS A 86 -9.01 -4.21 9.71
CA LYS A 86 -7.69 -4.86 9.74
C LYS A 86 -7.62 -5.94 8.67
N PRO A 87 -6.58 -5.92 7.83
CA PRO A 87 -6.42 -6.92 6.80
C PRO A 87 -6.13 -8.27 7.47
N SER A 88 -6.42 -9.36 6.76
CA SER A 88 -6.09 -10.70 7.27
C SER A 88 -4.58 -10.84 7.50
N ALA A 89 -4.18 -11.70 8.44
CA ALA A 89 -2.79 -11.88 8.87
C ALA A 89 -1.78 -12.19 7.74
N TYR A 90 -2.25 -12.67 6.57
CA TYR A 90 -1.37 -12.87 5.41
C TYR A 90 -0.89 -11.54 4.77
N LEU A 91 -1.63 -10.45 4.97
CA LEU A 91 -1.30 -9.10 4.48
C LEU A 91 -0.55 -8.25 5.52
N GLU A 92 -0.53 -8.69 6.79
CA GLU A 92 0.17 -8.03 7.90
C GLU A 92 1.70 -8.24 7.87
N LYS A 93 2.20 -9.15 7.03
CA LYS A 93 3.64 -9.35 6.83
C LYS A 93 4.23 -8.15 6.06
N GLU A 94 4.59 -7.13 6.81
CA GLU A 94 5.45 -6.03 6.38
C GLU A 94 6.93 -6.45 6.33
#